data_AF-A0A3B2WCC1-F1
#
_entry.id   AF-A0A3B2WCC1-F1
#
_cell.length_a   1.000
_cell.length_b   1.000
_cell.length_c   1.000
_cell.angle_alpha   90.00
_cell.angle_beta   90.00
_cell.angle_gamma   90.00
#
_symmetry.space_group_name_H-M   'P 1'
#
loop_
_entity.id
_entity.type
_entity.pdbx_description
1 polymer ?
#
loop_
_entity_poly.entity_id
_entity_poly.type
_entity_poly.pdbx_seq_one_letter_code
_entity_poly.pdbx_strand_id
1 'polypeptide(L)'
;MSNRVVCREASHAGSWYTASGPQLNAQLEGWLSQVQSTKRPARAIIAPHAGYTYCGSCAAHAYKQVDPSVTRRIFILGPSHHVPLSRCALSSVDIYRTPLYDLRIDQ
;
A
#
# COMPACT_ATOMS: atom_id res chain seq x y z
N MET A 1 0.54 19.92 27.10
CA MET A 1 0.64 19.92 25.62
C MET A 1 0.68 18.47 25.19
N SER A 2 -0.37 17.94 24.55
CA SER A 2 -0.43 16.52 24.19
C SER A 2 0.46 16.28 22.98
N ASN A 3 1.41 15.35 23.08
CA ASN A 3 2.26 14.91 21.96
C ASN A 3 1.36 14.23 20.92
N ARG A 4 0.97 14.98 19.89
CA ARG A 4 0.20 14.42 18.76
C ARG A 4 1.09 13.40 18.05
N VAL A 5 0.63 12.15 17.99
CA VAL A 5 1.27 11.12 17.16
C VAL A 5 1.04 11.49 15.71
N VAL A 6 2.13 11.74 14.96
CA VAL A 6 2.08 12.15 13.56
C VAL A 6 2.26 11.00 12.57
N CYS A 7 2.74 9.83 13.05
CA CYS A 7 3.03 8.67 12.22
C CYS A 7 2.18 7.46 12.65
N ARG A 8 1.62 6.75 11.67
CA ARG A 8 1.11 5.39 11.86
C ARG A 8 2.20 4.38 11.53
N GLU A 9 2.50 3.52 12.50
CA GLU A 9 3.46 2.43 12.34
C GLU A 9 2.99 1.37 11.33
N ALA A 10 3.96 0.71 10.69
CA ALA A 10 3.74 -0.43 9.81
C ALA A 10 3.41 -1.70 10.62
N SER A 11 2.29 -1.69 11.36
CA SER A 11 1.99 -2.64 12.44
C SER A 11 1.85 -4.11 12.04
N HIS A 12 1.83 -4.42 10.74
CA HIS A 12 1.75 -5.77 10.18
C HIS A 12 3.03 -6.20 9.46
N ALA A 13 4.07 -5.35 9.45
CA ALA A 13 5.39 -5.70 8.96
C ALA A 13 6.00 -6.80 9.82
N GLY A 14 6.61 -7.80 9.18
CA GLY A 14 7.21 -8.96 9.85
C GLY A 14 6.26 -10.14 10.06
N SER A 15 4.96 -9.96 9.80
CA SER A 15 3.97 -11.06 9.83
C SER A 15 3.24 -11.22 8.50
N TRP A 16 2.69 -10.15 7.93
CA TRP A 16 1.94 -10.19 6.66
C TRP A 16 2.82 -9.98 5.44
N TYR A 17 3.93 -9.26 5.63
CA TYR A 17 4.93 -8.96 4.62
C TYR A 17 6.29 -8.77 5.28
N THR A 18 7.36 -8.89 4.50
CA THR A 18 8.74 -8.77 4.96
C THR A 18 9.00 -7.40 5.59
N ALA A 19 9.49 -7.36 6.83
CA ALA A 19 9.83 -6.10 7.52
C ALA A 19 11.13 -5.45 7.01
N SER A 20 12.03 -6.24 6.41
CA SER A 20 13.27 -5.74 5.81
C SER A 20 12.99 -5.02 4.50
N GLY A 21 13.22 -3.70 4.46
CA GLY A 21 13.03 -2.87 3.27
C GLY A 21 13.72 -3.43 2.02
N PRO A 22 15.03 -3.73 2.05
CA PRO A 22 15.73 -4.28 0.89
C PRO A 22 15.15 -5.60 0.37
N GLN A 23 14.77 -6.51 1.27
CA GLN A 23 14.16 -7.79 0.88
C GLN A 23 12.76 -7.60 0.31
N LEU A 24 11.95 -6.74 0.93
CA LEU A 24 10.61 -6.41 0.43
C LEU A 24 10.69 -5.77 -0.95
N ASN A 25 11.64 -4.85 -1.17
CA ASN A 25 11.86 -4.23 -2.46
C ASN A 25 12.19 -5.28 -3.55
N ALA A 26 13.11 -6.20 -3.25
CA ALA A 26 13.47 -7.27 -4.19
C ALA A 26 12.29 -8.20 -4.52
N GLN A 27 11.45 -8.54 -3.52
CA GLN A 27 10.24 -9.34 -3.74
C GLN A 27 9.25 -8.63 -4.67
N LEU A 28 8.96 -7.35 -4.41
CA LEU A 28 8.02 -6.56 -5.20
C LEU A 28 8.52 -6.34 -6.64
N GLU A 29 9.81 -6.03 -6.81
CA GLU A 29 10.44 -5.91 -8.13
C GLU A 29 10.36 -7.24 -8.90
N GLY A 30 10.62 -8.36 -8.21
CA GLY A 30 10.48 -9.71 -8.76
C GLY A 30 9.08 -9.97 -9.33
N TRP A 31 8.02 -9.65 -8.60
CA TRP A 31 6.66 -9.84 -9.10
C TRP A 31 6.28 -8.83 -10.20
N LEU A 32 6.67 -7.56 -10.06
CA LEU A 32 6.37 -6.54 -11.07
C LEU A 32 7.07 -6.83 -12.41
N SER A 33 8.30 -7.35 -12.39
CA SER A 33 9.05 -7.69 -13.62
C SER A 33 8.39 -8.80 -14.44
N GLN A 34 7.60 -9.69 -13.82
CA GLN A 34 6.89 -10.78 -14.49
C GLN A 34 5.63 -10.32 -15.23
N VAL A 35 5.19 -9.07 -15.03
CA VAL A 35 3.96 -8.52 -15.60
C VAL A 35 4.30 -7.50 -16.69
N GLN A 36 3.65 -7.65 -17.85
CA GLN A 36 3.66 -6.63 -18.91
C GLN A 36 2.64 -5.53 -18.61
N SER A 37 3.00 -4.27 -18.86
CA SER A 37 2.06 -3.15 -18.76
C SER A 37 1.15 -3.13 -19.98
N THR A 38 -0.15 -3.33 -19.77
CA THR A 38 -1.15 -3.39 -20.86
C THR A 38 -2.31 -2.41 -20.67
N LYS A 39 -2.40 -1.76 -19.50
CA LYS A 39 -3.50 -0.86 -19.12
C LYS A 39 -3.04 0.49 -18.55
N ARG A 40 -1.79 0.89 -18.80
CA ARG A 40 -1.29 2.21 -18.37
C ARG A 40 -1.95 3.35 -19.16
N PRO A 41 -2.26 4.50 -18.53
CA PRO A 41 -2.24 4.76 -17.09
C PRO A 41 -3.54 4.32 -16.41
N ALA A 42 -3.46 3.38 -15.46
CA ALA A 42 -4.63 2.98 -14.69
C ALA A 42 -5.10 4.13 -13.78
N ARG A 43 -6.39 4.47 -13.86
CA ARG A 43 -7.02 5.48 -12.98
C ARG A 43 -7.51 4.89 -11.65
N ALA A 44 -7.84 3.59 -11.66
CA ALA A 44 -8.22 2.82 -10.49
C ALA A 44 -7.73 1.38 -10.68
N ILE A 45 -7.47 0.70 -9.57
CA ILE A 45 -7.14 -0.72 -9.54
C ILE A 45 -7.92 -1.40 -8.41
N ILE A 46 -8.18 -2.70 -8.58
CA ILE A 46 -8.63 -3.58 -7.51
C ILE A 46 -7.51 -4.59 -7.28
N ALA A 47 -7.04 -4.69 -6.04
CA ALA A 47 -5.95 -5.58 -5.64
C ALA A 47 -6.29 -6.28 -4.31
N PRO A 48 -5.82 -7.53 -4.11
CA PRO A 48 -6.02 -8.25 -2.86
C PRO A 48 -5.18 -7.64 -1.71
N HIS A 49 -5.60 -7.89 -0.47
CA HIS A 49 -4.91 -7.43 0.75
C HIS A 49 -4.56 -8.57 1.72
N ALA A 50 -4.42 -9.80 1.21
CA ALA A 50 -3.91 -10.93 1.99
C ALA A 50 -2.39 -10.79 2.26
N GLY A 51 -1.82 -11.69 3.06
CA GLY A 51 -0.36 -11.77 3.24
C GLY A 51 0.37 -11.96 1.91
N TYR A 52 1.53 -11.32 1.75
CA TYR A 52 2.20 -11.20 0.44
C TYR A 52 2.64 -12.54 -0.15
N THR A 53 2.95 -13.52 0.70
CA THR A 53 3.22 -14.91 0.27
C THR A 53 2.08 -15.49 -0.56
N TYR A 54 0.83 -15.09 -0.28
CA TYR A 54 -0.36 -15.65 -0.94
C TYR A 54 -0.81 -14.85 -2.15
N CYS A 55 -0.70 -13.51 -2.10
CA CYS A 55 -1.31 -12.65 -3.13
C CYS A 55 -0.36 -11.63 -3.76
N GLY A 56 0.93 -11.61 -3.43
CA GLY A 56 1.89 -10.62 -3.93
C GLY A 56 2.01 -10.60 -5.45
N SER A 57 2.17 -11.78 -6.07
CA SER A 57 2.22 -11.92 -7.53
C SER A 57 0.91 -11.50 -8.21
N CYS A 58 -0.24 -11.86 -7.62
CA CYS A 58 -1.55 -11.43 -8.11
C CYS A 58 -1.69 -9.90 -8.09
N ALA A 59 -1.34 -9.24 -6.97
CA ALA A 59 -1.41 -7.79 -6.85
C ALA A 59 -0.50 -7.06 -7.85
N ALA A 60 0.64 -7.64 -8.22
CA ALA A 60 1.55 -7.06 -9.21
C ALA A 60 0.88 -6.84 -10.58
N HIS A 61 -0.08 -7.69 -10.98
CA HIS A 61 -0.84 -7.49 -12.22
C HIS A 61 -1.61 -6.16 -12.24
N ALA A 62 -2.12 -5.74 -11.08
CA ALA A 62 -2.81 -4.47 -10.91
C ALA A 62 -1.82 -3.30 -10.80
N TYR A 63 -0.84 -3.39 -9.90
CA TYR A 63 0.12 -2.30 -9.64
C TYR A 63 1.00 -1.98 -10.86
N LYS A 64 1.33 -2.95 -11.71
CA LYS A 64 2.11 -2.70 -12.94
C LYS A 64 1.43 -1.73 -13.90
N GLN A 65 0.11 -1.58 -13.81
CA GLN A 65 -0.70 -0.70 -14.66
C GLN A 65 -0.72 0.75 -14.17
N VAL A 66 -0.20 1.03 -12.96
CA VAL A 66 -0.04 2.40 -12.47
C VAL A 66 1.13 3.06 -13.20
N ASP A 67 0.89 4.28 -13.68
CA ASP A 67 1.93 5.09 -14.30
C ASP A 67 2.43 6.16 -13.31
N PRO A 68 3.68 6.04 -12.81
CA PRO A 68 4.25 7.00 -11.87
C PRO A 68 4.54 8.36 -12.52
N SER A 69 4.66 8.45 -13.85
CA SER A 69 4.87 9.73 -14.53
C SER A 69 3.60 10.60 -14.53
N VAL A 70 2.42 10.00 -14.39
CA VAL A 70 1.11 10.67 -14.39
C VAL A 70 0.51 10.77 -12.98
N THR A 71 0.64 9.71 -12.18
CA THR A 71 -0.05 9.61 -10.89
C THR A 71 0.65 10.47 -9.83
N ARG A 72 -0.10 11.31 -9.11
CA ARG A 72 0.44 12.20 -8.06
C ARG A 72 -0.21 12.00 -6.70
N ARG A 73 -1.47 11.55 -6.67
CA ARG A 73 -2.26 11.30 -5.46
C ARG A 73 -2.93 9.95 -5.61
N ILE A 74 -2.83 9.12 -4.58
CA ILE A 74 -3.33 7.75 -4.57
C ILE A 74 -4.31 7.63 -3.41
N PHE A 75 -5.58 7.37 -3.74
CA PHE A 75 -6.59 7.05 -2.74
C PHE A 75 -6.56 5.54 -2.48
N ILE A 76 -6.56 5.13 -1.20
CA ILE A 76 -6.62 3.72 -0.79
C ILE A 76 -7.87 3.55 0.07
N LEU A 77 -8.83 2.78 -0.44
CA LEU A 77 -10.09 2.49 0.24
C LEU A 77 -10.13 1.01 0.62
N GLY A 78 -10.01 0.71 1.91
CA GLY A 78 -10.03 -0.64 2.45
C GLY A 78 -11.22 -0.88 3.39
N PRO A 79 -11.79 -2.10 3.43
CA PRO A 79 -12.86 -2.42 4.38
C PRO A 79 -12.33 -2.53 5.82
N SER A 80 -13.15 -2.13 6.79
CA SER A 80 -12.90 -2.41 8.21
C SER A 80 -13.22 -3.87 8.52
N HIS A 81 -12.25 -4.59 9.09
CA HIS A 81 -12.42 -5.98 9.53
C HIS A 81 -12.62 -6.11 11.05
N HIS A 82 -12.46 -5.02 11.81
CA HIS A 82 -12.40 -5.07 13.27
C HIS A 82 -13.48 -4.23 13.96
N VAL A 83 -13.89 -3.12 13.36
CA VAL A 83 -14.84 -2.19 13.98
C VAL A 83 -16.10 -2.05 13.14
N PRO A 84 -17.30 -1.99 13.77
CA PRO A 84 -18.54 -1.70 13.07
C PRO A 84 -18.50 -0.26 12.57
N LEU A 85 -18.67 -0.08 11.25
CA LEU A 85 -18.62 1.23 10.62
C LEU A 85 -19.66 1.30 9.51
N SER A 86 -20.61 2.22 9.63
CA SER A 86 -21.69 2.42 8.64
C SER A 86 -21.36 3.49 7.58
N ARG A 87 -20.18 4.10 7.66
CA ARG A 87 -19.67 5.17 6.80
C ARG A 87 -18.17 4.97 6.53
N CYS A 88 -17.48 5.99 6.06
CA CYS A 88 -16.02 6.00 5.94
C CYS A 88 -15.38 6.73 7.13
N ALA A 89 -14.13 6.39 7.43
CA ALA A 89 -13.29 7.08 8.40
C ALA A 89 -12.00 7.57 7.72
N LEU A 90 -11.45 8.68 8.21
CA LEU A 90 -10.16 9.21 7.80
C LEU A 90 -9.13 8.98 8.90
N SER A 91 -7.85 8.92 8.52
CA SER A 91 -6.78 8.80 9.49
C SER A 91 -6.57 10.11 10.26
N SER A 92 -6.15 10.01 11.54
CA SER A 92 -5.85 11.18 12.39
C SER A 92 -4.37 11.59 12.37
N VAL A 93 -3.52 10.83 11.68
CA VAL A 93 -2.08 11.04 11.53
C VAL A 93 -1.78 11.67 10.16
N ASP A 94 -0.55 12.14 9.97
CA ASP A 94 -0.12 12.79 8.72
C ASP A 94 0.77 11.87 7.86
N ILE A 95 1.37 10.84 8.46
CA ILE A 95 2.34 9.94 7.83
C ILE A 95 1.97 8.47 8.08
N TYR A 96 2.10 7.62 7.06
CA TYR A 96 2.05 6.16 7.16
C TYR A 96 3.44 5.59 6.91
N ARG A 97 3.98 4.86 7.88
CA ARG A 97 5.29 4.24 7.73
C ARG A 97 5.24 3.00 6.86
N THR A 98 6.30 2.75 6.10
CA THR A 98 6.51 1.49 5.36
C THR A 98 7.96 1.03 5.45
N PRO A 99 8.28 -0.25 5.19
CA PRO A 99 9.66 -0.71 5.16
C PRO A 99 10.54 -0.07 4.06
N LEU A 100 9.95 0.54 3.02
CA LEU A 100 10.70 1.13 1.91
C LEU A 100 10.97 2.63 2.16
N TYR A 101 9.91 3.38 2.42
CA TYR A 101 9.92 4.80 2.77
C TYR A 101 8.54 5.22 3.30
N ASP A 102 8.48 6.30 4.07
CA ASP A 102 7.23 6.75 4.67
C ASP A 102 6.37 7.55 3.66
N LEU A 103 5.04 7.39 3.75
CA LEU A 103 4.06 8.03 2.86
C LEU A 103 3.32 9.16 3.57
N ARG A 104 3.10 10.27 2.88
CA ARG A 104 2.37 11.45 3.41
C ARG A 104 0.91 11.42 2.99
N ILE A 105 0.03 11.80 3.91
CA ILE A 105 -1.38 12.09 3.61
C ILE A 105 -1.47 13.49 3.00
N ASP A 106 -2.25 13.61 1.92
CA ASP A 106 -2.62 14.88 1.28
C ASP A 106 -3.58 15.64 2.22
N GLN A 107 -3.22 16.87 2.60
CA GLN A 107 -3.92 17.69 3.61
C GLN A 107 -5.00 18.57 3.00
#